data_AF-A0A1U7NYD0-F1
#
_entry.id   AF-A0A1U7NYD0-F1
#
_cell.length_a   1.000
_cell.length_b   1.000
_cell.length_c   1.000
_cell.angle_alpha   90.00
_cell.angle_beta   90.00
_cell.angle_gamma   90.00
#
_symmetry.space_group_name_H-M   'P 1'
#
loop_
_entity.id
_entity.type
_entity.pdbx_description
1 polymer ?
#
loop_
_entity_poly.entity_id
_entity_poly.type
_entity_poly.pdbx_seq_one_letter_code
_entity_poly.pdbx_strand_id
1 'polypeptide(L)'
;MGLAPLLLAGCVGFPERTPDLFLIPQGYSGWVLVEYEVKGAPSLKLLDGYRVFPVSSNSLLKTSSGQPQGWAQDVYKFVDARGKFTDLPQTGWGKGGLVWGASVNGGKVSVSSAREGQEAITCKFRTSPSLKFFVGTEAQFRGLPETGSIPLIPADRLAQSSPRCP
;
A
#
# COMPACT_ATOMS: atom_id res chain seq x y z
N MET A 1 -56.20 13.86 5.70
CA MET A 1 -55.02 14.63 5.25
C MET A 1 -53.80 13.86 5.75
N GLY A 2 -53.16 13.08 4.88
CA GLY A 2 -52.07 12.17 5.27
C GLY A 2 -50.73 12.90 5.34
N LEU A 3 -50.07 12.86 6.49
CA LEU A 3 -48.68 13.27 6.67
C LEU A 3 -47.78 12.17 6.09
N ALA A 4 -47.12 12.47 4.97
CA ALA A 4 -46.06 11.64 4.44
C ALA A 4 -44.74 11.96 5.19
N PRO A 5 -44.08 10.98 5.83
CA PRO A 5 -42.81 11.20 6.48
C PRO A 5 -41.70 11.32 5.42
N LEU A 6 -40.98 12.44 5.40
CA LEU A 6 -39.73 12.58 4.66
C LEU A 6 -38.67 11.70 5.33
N LEU A 7 -38.30 10.61 4.67
CA LEU A 7 -37.12 9.81 5.00
C LEU A 7 -35.87 10.62 4.61
N LEU A 8 -35.23 11.26 5.60
CA LEU A 8 -33.89 11.83 5.44
C LEU A 8 -32.89 10.67 5.29
N ALA A 9 -32.53 10.36 4.05
CA ALA A 9 -31.39 9.50 3.76
C ALA A 9 -30.11 10.22 4.19
N GLY A 10 -29.59 9.86 5.37
CA GLY A 10 -28.27 10.32 5.82
C GLY A 10 -27.20 9.84 4.86
N CYS A 11 -26.63 10.74 4.07
CA CYS A 11 -25.41 10.45 3.32
C CYS A 11 -24.30 10.20 4.34
N VAL A 12 -23.87 8.95 4.47
CA VAL A 12 -22.70 8.59 5.27
C VAL A 12 -21.47 9.08 4.51
N GLY A 13 -21.03 10.31 4.78
CA GLY A 13 -19.79 10.84 4.24
C GLY A 13 -18.62 10.06 4.83
N PHE A 14 -17.82 9.42 3.97
CA PHE A 14 -16.54 8.87 4.41
C PHE A 14 -15.67 10.02 4.93
N PRO A 15 -14.97 9.86 6.07
CA PRO A 15 -14.10 10.91 6.59
C PRO A 15 -13.03 11.25 5.56
N GLU A 16 -12.88 12.53 5.25
CA GLU A 16 -11.79 13.03 4.41
C GLU A 16 -10.48 12.95 5.19
N ARG A 17 -9.39 12.60 4.51
CA ARG A 17 -8.06 12.52 5.10
C ARG A 17 -7.06 13.43 4.38
N THR A 18 -5.91 13.64 5.00
CA THR A 18 -4.77 14.24 4.32
C THR A 18 -4.38 13.39 3.09
N PRO A 19 -4.23 13.98 1.90
CA PRO A 19 -3.80 13.27 0.71
C PRO A 19 -2.32 12.88 0.80
N ASP A 20 -1.99 11.76 0.16
CA ASP A 20 -0.62 11.27 0.05
C ASP A 20 0.00 11.75 -1.26
N LEU A 21 1.29 12.11 -1.22
CA LEU A 21 2.10 12.43 -2.39
C LEU A 21 3.25 11.42 -2.50
N PHE A 22 3.19 10.56 -3.51
CA PHE A 22 4.23 9.59 -3.83
C PHE A 22 5.24 10.20 -4.81
N LEU A 23 6.48 10.33 -4.36
CA LEU A 23 7.60 10.79 -5.18
C LEU A 23 8.41 9.58 -5.63
N ILE A 24 8.28 9.23 -6.91
CA ILE A 24 8.84 8.01 -7.50
C ILE A 24 10.04 8.40 -8.37
N PRO A 25 11.20 7.71 -8.31
CA PRO A 25 12.33 8.07 -9.16
C PRO A 25 11.96 7.97 -10.64
N GLN A 26 12.36 8.95 -11.46
CA GLN A 26 12.11 8.90 -12.89
C GLN A 26 12.70 7.64 -13.53
N GLY A 27 11.93 6.99 -14.39
CA GLY A 27 12.31 5.74 -15.05
C GLY A 27 12.09 4.48 -14.21
N TYR A 28 11.62 4.63 -12.97
CA TYR A 28 11.22 3.49 -12.15
C TYR A 28 10.01 2.77 -12.77
N SER A 29 10.12 1.45 -12.89
CA SER A 29 8.98 0.57 -13.17
C SER A 29 9.09 -0.68 -12.31
N GLY A 30 8.02 -1.00 -11.60
CA GLY A 30 8.02 -2.06 -10.60
C GLY A 30 6.97 -1.85 -9.51
N TRP A 31 6.95 -2.79 -8.57
CA TRP A 31 6.08 -2.72 -7.40
C TRP A 31 6.70 -1.89 -6.29
N VAL A 32 5.95 -0.89 -5.83
CA VAL A 32 6.23 -0.13 -4.62
C VAL A 32 5.51 -0.78 -3.44
N LEU A 33 6.22 -0.95 -2.32
CA LEU A 33 5.68 -1.39 -1.04
C LEU A 33 5.98 -0.33 0.02
N VAL A 34 4.93 0.11 0.70
CA VAL A 34 5.02 0.97 1.87
C VAL A 34 4.63 0.17 3.10
N GLU A 35 5.49 0.14 4.12
CA GLU A 35 5.21 -0.44 5.44
C GLU A 35 5.04 0.68 6.46
N TYR A 36 3.87 0.70 7.11
CA TYR A 36 3.50 1.68 8.12
C TYR A 36 3.82 1.17 9.53
N GLU A 37 3.84 2.09 10.49
CA GLU A 37 4.01 1.78 11.92
C GLU A 37 5.29 0.97 12.23
N VAL A 38 6.32 1.11 11.41
CA VAL A 38 7.60 0.43 11.61
C VAL A 38 8.39 1.17 12.69
N LYS A 39 8.61 0.51 13.83
CA LYS A 39 9.41 1.06 14.94
C LYS A 39 10.83 1.43 14.46
N GLY A 40 11.25 2.66 14.76
CA GLY A 40 12.57 3.17 14.39
C GLY A 40 12.68 3.69 12.94
N ALA A 41 11.64 3.56 12.12
CA ALA A 41 11.62 4.17 10.80
C ALA A 41 11.29 5.69 10.85
N PRO A 42 11.75 6.48 9.88
CA PRO A 42 11.40 7.90 9.80
C PRO A 42 9.88 8.13 9.68
N SER A 43 9.37 9.17 10.34
CA SER A 43 7.99 9.63 10.14
C SER A 43 7.88 10.39 8.82
N LEU A 44 6.73 10.30 8.16
CA LEU A 44 6.43 11.07 6.96
C LEU A 44 6.39 12.56 7.29
N LYS A 45 6.84 13.37 6.34
CA LYS A 45 6.74 14.83 6.40
C LYS A 45 5.41 15.27 5.82
N LEU A 46 4.87 16.35 6.37
CA LEU A 46 3.77 17.09 5.77
C LEU A 46 4.38 18.27 4.99
N LEU A 47 4.13 18.35 3.68
CA LEU A 47 4.56 19.45 2.82
C LEU A 47 3.38 19.86 1.95
N ASP A 48 3.06 21.16 1.95
CA ASP A 48 1.96 21.74 1.16
C ASP A 48 0.62 21.01 1.29
N GLY A 49 0.32 20.51 2.49
CA GLY A 49 -0.91 19.75 2.77
C GLY A 49 -0.87 18.28 2.38
N TYR A 50 0.25 17.77 1.86
CA TYR A 50 0.44 16.36 1.52
C TYR A 50 1.33 15.64 2.51
N ARG A 51 0.99 14.37 2.79
CA ARG A 51 1.95 13.44 3.40
C ARG A 51 2.90 12.95 2.31
N VAL A 52 4.20 13.19 2.47
CA VAL A 52 5.17 12.91 1.41
C VAL A 52 5.83 11.55 1.60
N PHE A 53 5.73 10.71 0.56
CA PHE A 53 6.31 9.37 0.47
C PHE A 53 7.45 9.38 -0.56
N PRO A 54 8.70 9.60 -0.13
CA PRO A 54 9.85 9.50 -1.01
C PRO A 54 10.15 8.02 -1.30
N VAL A 55 9.74 7.52 -2.46
CA VAL A 55 10.01 6.15 -2.87
C VAL A 55 11.46 6.06 -3.31
N SER A 56 12.18 5.09 -2.75
CA SER A 56 13.56 4.82 -3.14
C SER A 56 13.63 3.79 -4.28
N SER A 57 14.77 3.66 -4.94
CA SER A 57 14.97 2.69 -6.03
C SER A 57 14.80 1.23 -5.61
N ASN A 58 14.95 0.91 -4.32
CA ASN A 58 14.71 -0.43 -3.77
C ASN A 58 13.22 -0.80 -3.63
N SER A 59 12.33 0.12 -4.01
CA SER A 59 10.87 0.00 -3.98
C SER A 59 10.19 -0.27 -2.64
N LEU A 60 10.96 -0.29 -1.54
CA LEU A 60 10.47 -0.46 -0.18
C LEU A 60 10.64 0.84 0.60
N LEU A 61 9.53 1.40 1.04
CA LEU A 61 9.49 2.52 1.96
C LEU A 61 8.98 2.04 3.32
N LYS A 62 9.74 2.30 4.38
CA LYS A 62 9.29 2.05 5.76
C LYS A 62 9.08 3.36 6.46
N THR A 63 7.98 3.48 7.19
CA THR A 63 7.66 4.68 7.98
C THR A 63 7.10 4.32 9.34
N SER A 64 7.34 5.17 10.34
CA SER A 64 6.68 5.08 11.66
C SER A 64 5.29 5.71 11.68
N SER A 65 4.91 6.47 10.64
CA SER A 65 3.57 7.05 10.53
C SER A 65 2.51 5.97 10.36
N GLY A 66 1.31 6.23 10.88
CA GLY A 66 0.15 5.36 10.73
C GLY A 66 -0.38 5.33 9.29
N GLN A 67 -1.01 4.21 8.92
CA GLN A 67 -1.69 4.11 7.62
C GLN A 67 -2.88 5.08 7.58
N PRO A 68 -3.03 5.90 6.53
CA PRO A 68 -4.17 6.81 6.43
C PRO A 68 -5.50 6.04 6.43
N GLN A 69 -6.50 6.60 7.11
CA GLN A 69 -7.88 6.11 7.10
C GLN A 69 -8.76 7.19 6.48
N GLY A 70 -9.74 6.81 5.66
CA GLY A 70 -10.62 7.76 4.98
C GLY A 70 -10.27 7.99 3.51
N TRP A 71 -11.05 8.86 2.88
CA TRP A 71 -10.94 9.17 1.46
C TRP A 71 -10.08 10.42 1.22
N ALA A 72 -9.21 10.35 0.23
CA ALA A 72 -8.53 11.51 -0.34
C ALA A 72 -8.08 11.19 -1.77
N GLN A 73 -7.80 12.25 -2.53
CA GLN A 73 -7.20 12.14 -3.84
C GLN A 73 -5.67 12.16 -3.71
N ASP A 74 -5.07 10.99 -3.65
CA ASP A 74 -3.61 10.84 -3.61
C ASP A 74 -2.98 11.18 -4.96
N VAL A 75 -1.73 11.64 -4.93
CA VAL A 75 -0.99 12.13 -6.09
C VAL A 75 0.30 11.33 -6.26
N TYR A 76 0.64 11.02 -7.51
CA TYR A 76 1.80 10.22 -7.87
C TYR A 76 2.63 11.04 -8.87
N LYS A 77 3.91 11.24 -8.57
CA LYS A 77 4.82 12.02 -9.43
C LYS A 77 6.15 11.29 -9.60
N PHE A 78 6.69 11.36 -10.81
CA PHE A 78 8.09 11.07 -11.06
C PHE A 78 8.91 12.26 -10.59
N VAL A 79 10.05 12.00 -9.95
CA VAL A 79 11.07 12.99 -9.61
C VAL A 79 12.36 12.65 -10.34
N ASP A 80 12.89 13.61 -11.08
CA ASP A 80 14.17 13.46 -11.78
C ASP A 80 15.36 13.74 -10.85
N ALA A 81 16.59 13.47 -11.31
CA ALA A 81 17.81 13.69 -10.54
C ALA A 81 18.06 15.18 -10.17
N ARG A 82 17.35 16.12 -10.81
CA ARG A 82 17.41 17.57 -10.55
C ARG A 82 16.24 18.04 -9.68
N GLY A 83 15.37 17.13 -9.23
CA GLY A 83 14.19 17.43 -8.41
C GLY A 83 12.96 17.90 -9.19
N LYS A 84 12.95 17.81 -10.51
CA LYS A 84 11.77 18.18 -11.32
C LYS A 84 10.71 17.09 -11.20
N PHE A 85 9.46 17.52 -10.99
CA PHE A 85 8.32 16.62 -10.94
C PHE A 85 7.61 16.45 -12.29
N THR A 86 7.13 15.23 -12.55
CA THR A 86 6.22 14.90 -13.67
C THR A 86 5.08 14.05 -13.14
N ASP A 87 3.83 14.40 -13.45
CA ASP A 87 2.67 13.65 -12.95
C ASP A 87 2.59 12.24 -13.55
N LEU A 88 2.24 11.25 -12.73
CA LEU A 88 1.87 9.92 -13.20
C LEU A 88 0.36 9.87 -13.40
N PRO A 89 -0.13 9.64 -14.63
CA PRO A 89 -1.56 9.52 -14.88
C PRO A 89 -2.13 8.30 -14.14
N GLN A 90 -3.15 8.54 -13.33
CA GLN A 90 -3.96 7.51 -12.69
C GLN A 90 -5.27 7.37 -13.47
N THR A 91 -5.23 6.64 -14.57
CA THR A 91 -6.40 6.43 -15.42
C THR A 91 -6.85 4.97 -15.35
N GLY A 92 -8.07 4.71 -15.79
CA GLY A 92 -8.53 3.33 -16.00
C GLY A 92 -7.77 2.61 -17.13
N TRP A 93 -8.07 1.31 -17.27
CA TRP A 93 -7.56 0.45 -18.35
C TRP A 93 -7.76 1.07 -19.73
N GLY A 94 -6.76 0.92 -20.61
CA GLY A 94 -6.75 1.43 -21.98
C GLY A 94 -6.55 2.94 -22.11
N LYS A 95 -6.33 3.68 -21.02
CA LYS A 95 -6.22 5.15 -21.01
C LYS A 95 -4.83 5.69 -20.70
N GLY A 96 -3.81 4.82 -20.70
CA GLY A 96 -2.41 5.21 -20.50
C GLY A 96 -2.00 5.42 -19.04
N GLY A 97 -2.69 4.76 -18.09
CA GLY A 97 -2.39 4.87 -16.66
C GLY A 97 -1.02 4.27 -16.34
N LEU A 98 -0.41 4.75 -15.25
CA LEU A 98 0.89 4.27 -14.79
C LEU A 98 0.90 3.70 -13.38
N VAL A 99 -0.24 3.72 -12.67
CA VAL A 99 -0.37 3.22 -11.30
C VAL A 99 -1.45 2.15 -11.25
N TRP A 100 -1.11 0.95 -10.78
CA TRP A 100 -1.95 -0.24 -10.91
C TRP A 100 -1.94 -1.10 -9.64
N GLY A 101 -2.98 -1.93 -9.47
CA GLY A 101 -2.99 -3.00 -8.48
C GLY A 101 -2.85 -2.56 -7.02
N ALA A 102 -3.29 -1.34 -6.67
CA ALA A 102 -3.20 -0.82 -5.32
C ALA A 102 -3.93 -1.72 -4.32
N SER A 103 -3.24 -2.13 -3.26
CA SER A 103 -3.77 -3.03 -2.23
C SER A 103 -3.22 -2.65 -0.86
N VAL A 104 -4.13 -2.55 0.10
CA VAL A 104 -3.82 -2.39 1.53
C VAL A 104 -3.83 -3.76 2.20
N ASN A 105 -2.80 -4.05 2.99
CA ASN A 105 -2.65 -5.32 3.71
C ASN A 105 -2.28 -5.04 5.17
N GLY A 106 -2.57 -5.96 6.08
CA GLY A 106 -2.19 -5.85 7.49
C GLY A 106 -3.15 -6.59 8.40
N GLY A 107 -2.86 -6.59 9.70
CA GLY A 107 -3.74 -7.16 10.72
C GLY A 107 -3.19 -8.45 11.35
N LYS A 108 -4.11 -9.25 11.91
CA LYS A 108 -3.77 -10.49 12.61
C LYS A 108 -3.55 -11.61 11.59
N VAL A 109 -2.39 -12.24 11.65
CA VAL A 109 -2.01 -13.38 10.80
C VAL A 109 -1.75 -14.57 11.71
N SER A 110 -2.28 -15.73 11.34
CA SER A 110 -1.99 -17.00 12.00
C SER A 110 -1.06 -17.81 11.11
N VAL A 111 0.07 -18.26 11.67
CA VAL A 111 1.00 -19.18 10.98
C VAL A 111 0.96 -20.50 11.74
N SER A 112 0.61 -21.57 11.04
CA SER A 112 0.58 -22.92 11.59
C SER A 112 1.73 -23.74 11.02
N SER A 113 2.44 -24.46 11.90
CA SER A 113 3.52 -25.37 11.54
C SER A 113 3.18 -26.76 12.10
N ALA A 114 3.11 -27.75 11.22
CA ALA A 114 2.89 -29.16 11.59
C ALA A 114 4.14 -29.99 11.28
N ARG A 115 4.41 -30.99 12.10
CA ARG A 115 5.42 -32.03 11.83
C ARG A 115 4.73 -33.38 11.84
N GLU A 116 5.22 -34.31 11.02
CA GLU A 116 4.71 -35.66 10.98
C GLU A 116 4.81 -36.31 12.37
N GLY A 117 3.68 -36.81 12.88
CA GLY A 117 3.57 -37.38 14.23
C GLY A 117 3.50 -36.36 15.37
N GLN A 118 3.40 -35.05 15.11
CA GLN A 118 3.26 -34.01 16.14
C GLN A 118 2.03 -33.12 15.91
N GLU A 119 1.46 -32.62 17.00
CA GLU A 119 0.38 -31.64 16.95
C GLU A 119 0.85 -30.33 16.30
N ALA A 120 -0.01 -29.72 15.48
CA ALA A 120 0.31 -28.49 14.78
C ALA A 120 0.39 -27.30 15.76
N ILE A 121 1.49 -26.56 15.74
CA ILE A 121 1.66 -25.33 16.52
C ILE A 121 1.09 -24.17 15.71
N THR A 122 0.19 -23.39 16.29
CA THR A 122 -0.39 -22.20 15.65
C THR A 122 -0.02 -20.92 16.39
N CYS A 123 0.54 -19.97 15.66
CA CYS A 123 1.08 -18.74 16.22
C CYS A 123 0.41 -17.54 15.60
N LYS A 124 0.04 -16.58 16.45
CA LYS A 124 -0.73 -15.40 16.05
C LYS A 124 0.18 -14.18 16.11
N PHE A 125 0.35 -13.54 14.97
CA PHE A 125 1.15 -12.33 14.82
C PHE A 125 0.25 -11.16 14.44
N ARG A 126 0.68 -9.95 14.80
CA ARG A 126 0.13 -8.71 14.23
C ARG A 126 1.16 -8.14 13.27
N THR A 127 0.77 -7.95 12.03
CA THR A 127 1.64 -7.38 11.00
C THR A 127 1.45 -5.88 10.90
N SER A 128 2.55 -5.18 10.60
CA SER A 128 2.50 -3.77 10.19
C SER A 128 1.57 -3.61 9.00
N PRO A 129 0.68 -2.60 8.99
CA PRO A 129 -0.09 -2.28 7.81
C PRO A 129 0.83 -1.93 6.66
N SER A 130 0.40 -2.21 5.44
CA SER A 130 1.16 -1.93 4.23
C SER A 130 0.27 -1.55 3.07
N LEU A 131 0.83 -0.76 2.15
CA LEU A 131 0.24 -0.41 0.87
C LEU A 131 1.19 -0.89 -0.22
N LYS A 132 0.69 -1.67 -1.17
CA LYS A 132 1.44 -2.01 -2.38
C LYS A 132 0.72 -1.47 -3.61
N PHE A 133 1.48 -1.03 -4.60
CA PHE A 133 0.97 -0.66 -5.92
C PHE A 133 2.09 -0.84 -6.96
N PHE A 134 1.71 -1.03 -8.21
CA PHE A 134 2.65 -1.16 -9.31
C PHE A 134 2.76 0.17 -10.06
N VAL A 135 3.98 0.52 -10.46
CA VAL A 135 4.30 1.67 -11.32
C VAL A 135 4.81 1.15 -12.66
N GLY A 136 4.17 1.55 -13.75
CA GLY A 136 4.56 1.17 -15.10
C GLY A 136 3.38 1.14 -16.06
N THR A 137 3.66 0.82 -17.32
CA THR A 137 2.62 0.69 -18.35
C THR A 137 1.66 -0.45 -18.03
N GLU A 138 0.45 -0.36 -18.58
CA GLU A 138 -0.55 -1.43 -18.50
C GLU A 138 -0.01 -2.77 -19.00
N ALA A 139 0.72 -2.77 -20.11
CA ALA A 139 1.32 -3.98 -20.69
C ALA A 139 2.34 -4.61 -19.73
N GLN A 140 3.18 -3.79 -19.08
CA GLN A 140 4.10 -4.27 -18.05
C GLN A 140 3.33 -4.90 -16.89
N PHE A 141 2.28 -4.24 -16.39
CA PHE A 141 1.48 -4.78 -15.28
C PHE A 141 0.83 -6.12 -15.62
N ARG A 142 0.26 -6.27 -16.82
CA ARG A 142 -0.36 -7.51 -17.30
C ARG A 142 0.63 -8.63 -17.56
N GLY A 143 1.86 -8.30 -17.96
CA GLY A 143 2.90 -9.27 -18.31
C GLY A 143 3.71 -9.80 -17.13
N LEU A 144 3.47 -9.35 -15.90
CA LEU A 144 4.21 -9.83 -14.73
C LEU A 144 3.81 -11.27 -14.38
N PRO A 145 4.77 -12.19 -14.20
CA PRO A 145 4.49 -13.47 -13.58
C PRO A 145 4.07 -13.23 -12.12
N GLU A 146 3.04 -13.95 -11.65
CA GLU A 146 2.46 -13.75 -10.31
C GLU A 146 3.45 -14.01 -9.15
N THR A 147 4.57 -14.68 -9.41
CA THR A 147 5.52 -15.13 -8.40
C THR A 147 6.93 -14.70 -8.76
N GLY A 148 7.53 -13.82 -7.96
CA GLY A 148 8.97 -13.46 -8.04
C GLY A 148 9.27 -11.97 -8.22
N SER A 149 8.32 -11.17 -8.73
CA SER A 149 8.50 -9.71 -8.91
C SER A 149 7.61 -8.86 -7.99
N ILE A 150 6.71 -9.49 -7.24
CA ILE A 150 5.86 -8.83 -6.23
C ILE A 150 6.62 -8.79 -4.89
N PRO A 151 6.79 -7.62 -4.26
CA PRO A 151 7.45 -7.50 -2.97
C PRO A 151 6.63 -8.24 -1.93
N LEU A 152 7.31 -9.08 -1.15
CA LEU A 152 6.70 -9.82 -0.06
C LEU A 152 6.22 -8.83 1.01
N ILE A 153 4.92 -8.81 1.24
CA ILE A 153 4.33 -8.05 2.33
C ILE A 153 4.76 -8.65 3.67
N PRO A 154 4.64 -7.90 4.79
CA PRO A 154 5.06 -8.41 6.10
C PRO A 154 4.48 -9.78 6.48
N ALA A 155 3.23 -10.07 6.09
CA ALA A 155 2.58 -11.36 6.33
C ALA A 155 3.27 -12.51 5.58
N ASP A 156 3.56 -12.34 4.29
CA ASP A 156 4.22 -13.37 3.47
C ASP A 156 5.63 -13.67 3.97
N ARG A 157 6.37 -12.62 4.39
CA ARG A 157 7.70 -12.78 4.98
C ARG A 157 7.66 -13.61 6.25
N LEU A 158 6.67 -13.39 7.13
CA LEU A 158 6.49 -14.18 8.34
C LEU A 158 6.14 -15.64 8.05
N ALA A 159 5.30 -15.90 7.04
CA ALA A 159 4.94 -17.25 6.63
C ALA A 159 6.16 -18.01 6.06
N GLN A 160 7.00 -17.34 5.26
CA GLN A 160 8.18 -17.95 4.64
C GLN A 160 9.36 -18.14 5.61
N SER A 161 9.50 -17.28 6.62
CA SER A 161 10.64 -17.33 7.55
C SER A 161 10.50 -18.38 8.67
N SER A 162 9.41 -19.16 8.72
CA SER A 162 9.08 -19.95 9.91
C SER A 162 9.35 -21.45 9.74
N PRO A 163 10.49 -21.98 10.25
CA PRO A 163 10.63 -23.40 10.54
C PRO A 163 10.14 -23.77 11.95
N ARG A 164 9.96 -22.80 12.87
CA ARG A 164 9.28 -22.92 14.18
C ARG A 164 8.86 -21.51 14.61
N CYS A 165 7.67 -21.36 15.16
CA CYS A 165 7.32 -20.13 15.85
C CYS A 165 8.35 -19.84 16.97
N PRO A 166 8.67 -18.58 17.23
CA PRO A 166 9.53 -18.20 18.36
C PRO A 166 8.94 -18.67 19.70
#